data_AF-X1LSZ5-F1
#
_entry.id   AF-X1LSZ5-F1
#
_cell.length_a   1.000
_cell.length_b   1.000
_cell.length_c   1.000
_cell.angle_alpha   90.00
_cell.angle_beta   90.00
_cell.angle_gamma   90.00
#
_symmetry.space_group_name_H-M   'P 1'
#
loop_
_entity.id
_entity.type
_entity.pdbx_description
1 polymer ?
#
loop_
_entity_poly.entity_id
_entity_poly.type
_entity_poly.pdbx_seq_one_letter_code
_entity_poly.pdbx_strand_id
1 'polypeptide(L)'
;FLQGHYESLLSQLGKEMEEASRDEKFERAAKLRDLIRAIHRIGQTQKVASFPGGDRDLIGVAYNNEEAGVVVFQIREGKVVGNKHFLLKIGQEDKGKDILTFFVKQYYGKVSFIPPEVLLQYEITDQAAVKRWFSERREGKIKLDVPQRGKKVKLMQLVIKNARLILQQEKGREKNEALLQLKNYLDLKEKPSLIEGFDVSNIKGKEATGSVVVFREGKAEKSSYRRFKIKTVKGINDFAMLSEVVKRRYQRLLKESHPLPHLILIDGGKGQLSSC
;
A
#
# COMPACT_ATOMS: atom_id res chain seq x y z
N PHE A 1 -15.72 -23.57 -10.58
CA PHE A 1 -16.30 -22.53 -11.46
C PHE A 1 -15.25 -21.63 -12.12
N LEU A 2 -14.25 -21.09 -11.42
CA LEU A 2 -13.24 -20.18 -12.00
C LEU A 2 -12.17 -20.83 -12.90
N GLN A 3 -11.96 -22.15 -12.83
CA GLN A 3 -10.86 -22.83 -13.53
C GLN A 3 -11.14 -23.06 -15.03
N GLY A 4 -12.40 -23.30 -15.40
CA GLY A 4 -12.79 -23.54 -16.80
C GLY A 4 -12.78 -22.28 -17.67
N HIS A 5 -13.09 -21.12 -17.10
CA HIS A 5 -13.03 -19.83 -17.82
C HIS A 5 -11.59 -19.34 -18.06
N TYR A 6 -10.63 -19.81 -17.25
CA TYR A 6 -9.23 -19.43 -17.34
C TYR A 6 -8.54 -20.07 -18.55
N GLU A 7 -8.77 -21.38 -18.76
CA GLU A 7 -8.20 -22.09 -19.91
C GLU A 7 -8.84 -21.64 -21.23
N SER A 8 -10.15 -21.37 -21.25
CA SER A 8 -10.83 -20.86 -22.45
C SER A 8 -10.32 -19.48 -22.87
N LEU A 9 -10.06 -18.58 -21.92
CA LEU A 9 -9.55 -17.24 -22.18
C LEU A 9 -8.12 -17.27 -22.74
N LEU A 10 -7.25 -18.11 -22.17
CA LEU A 10 -5.87 -18.27 -22.66
C LEU A 10 -5.85 -18.86 -24.08
N SER A 11 -6.72 -19.82 -24.38
CA SER A 11 -6.85 -20.37 -25.73
C SER A 11 -7.30 -19.31 -26.74
N GLN A 12 -8.24 -18.44 -26.37
CA GLN A 12 -8.70 -17.37 -27.24
C GLN A 12 -7.61 -16.32 -27.51
N LEU A 13 -6.92 -15.84 -26.47
CA LEU A 13 -5.83 -14.89 -26.60
C LEU A 13 -4.66 -15.45 -27.43
N GLY A 14 -4.40 -16.76 -27.35
CA GLY A 14 -3.41 -17.45 -28.17
C GLY A 14 -3.75 -17.41 -29.66
N LYS A 15 -5.02 -17.67 -30.02
CA LYS A 15 -5.49 -17.57 -31.41
C LYS A 15 -5.38 -16.15 -31.96
N GLU A 16 -5.81 -15.15 -31.18
CA GLU A 16 -5.72 -13.74 -31.58
C GLU A 16 -4.26 -13.27 -31.76
N MET A 17 -3.33 -13.83 -30.99
CA MET A 17 -1.90 -13.56 -31.14
C MET A 17 -1.34 -14.17 -32.42
N GLU A 18 -1.71 -15.41 -32.75
CA GLU A 18 -1.30 -16.08 -33.99
C GLU A 18 -1.85 -15.36 -35.23
N GLU A 19 -3.11 -14.94 -35.20
CA GLU A 19 -3.72 -14.13 -36.26
C GLU A 19 -3.00 -12.79 -36.45
N ALA A 20 -2.72 -12.07 -35.35
CA ALA A 20 -1.95 -10.82 -35.42
C ALA A 20 -0.53 -11.04 -35.96
N SER A 21 0.09 -12.20 -35.72
CA SER A 21 1.40 -12.54 -36.28
C SER A 21 1.33 -12.88 -37.77
N ARG A 22 0.26 -13.55 -38.23
CA ARG A 22 0.03 -13.84 -39.66
C ARG A 22 -0.25 -12.57 -40.46
N ASP A 23 -0.96 -11.62 -39.85
CA ASP A 23 -1.26 -10.30 -40.42
C ASP A 23 -0.07 -9.30 -40.36
N GLU A 24 1.13 -9.76 -39.98
CA GLU A 24 2.34 -8.93 -39.81
C GLU A 24 2.18 -7.77 -38.80
N LYS A 25 1.19 -7.84 -37.90
CA LYS A 25 0.92 -6.87 -36.82
C LYS A 25 1.76 -7.20 -35.58
N PHE A 26 3.08 -7.17 -35.72
CA PHE A 26 4.03 -7.64 -34.70
C PHE A 26 3.90 -6.93 -33.34
N GLU A 27 3.57 -5.64 -33.31
CA GLU A 27 3.36 -4.91 -32.05
C GLU A 27 2.14 -5.43 -31.27
N ARG A 28 1.07 -5.78 -31.98
CA ARG A 28 -0.14 -6.36 -31.39
C ARG A 28 0.11 -7.79 -30.91
N ALA A 29 0.81 -8.59 -31.69
CA ALA A 29 1.20 -9.94 -31.29
C ALA A 29 2.11 -9.91 -30.05
N ALA A 30 3.05 -8.96 -29.96
CA ALA A 30 3.90 -8.78 -28.78
C ALA A 30 3.09 -8.41 -27.53
N LYS A 31 2.13 -7.48 -27.64
CA LYS A 31 1.23 -7.11 -26.52
C LYS A 31 0.39 -8.29 -26.04
N LEU A 32 -0.17 -9.09 -26.95
CA LEU A 32 -0.95 -10.28 -26.61
C LEU A 32 -0.09 -11.37 -25.97
N ARG A 33 1.12 -11.60 -26.47
CA ARG A 33 2.10 -12.51 -25.86
C ARG A 33 2.44 -12.10 -24.43
N ASP A 34 2.68 -10.81 -24.21
CA ASP A 34 3.07 -10.30 -22.91
C ASP A 34 1.89 -10.32 -21.93
N LEU A 35 0.65 -10.13 -22.41
CA LEU A 35 -0.58 -10.35 -21.67
C LEU A 35 -0.77 -11.83 -21.27
N ILE A 36 -0.59 -12.77 -22.20
CA ILE A 36 -0.62 -14.22 -21.93
C ILE A 36 0.42 -14.59 -20.89
N ARG A 37 1.65 -14.05 -20.99
CA ARG A 37 2.73 -14.26 -20.00
C ARG A 37 2.38 -13.65 -18.64
N ALA A 38 1.74 -12.48 -18.60
CA ALA A 38 1.28 -11.87 -17.35
C ALA A 38 0.19 -12.73 -16.69
N ILE A 39 -0.78 -13.21 -17.47
CA ILE A 39 -1.85 -14.12 -17.00
C ILE A 39 -1.24 -15.44 -16.51
N HIS A 40 -0.26 -16.01 -17.23
CA HIS A 40 0.46 -17.19 -16.78
C HIS A 40 1.30 -16.94 -15.53
N ARG A 41 1.91 -15.76 -15.36
CA ARG A 41 2.61 -15.39 -14.11
C ARG A 41 1.64 -15.31 -12.95
N ILE A 42 0.46 -14.73 -13.16
CA ILE A 42 -0.62 -14.67 -12.16
C ILE A 42 -1.13 -16.07 -11.79
N GLY A 43 -1.24 -16.98 -12.78
CA GLY A 43 -1.57 -18.39 -12.55
C GLY A 43 -0.44 -19.19 -11.90
N GLN A 44 0.82 -18.91 -12.23
CA GLN A 44 2.00 -19.55 -11.62
C GLN A 44 2.30 -19.05 -10.21
N THR A 45 1.84 -17.85 -9.81
CA THR A 45 1.84 -17.42 -8.40
C THR A 45 0.91 -18.26 -7.51
N GLN A 46 0.08 -19.15 -8.07
CA GLN A 46 -0.63 -20.20 -7.33
C GLN A 46 0.16 -21.51 -7.17
N LYS A 47 1.42 -21.61 -7.61
CA LYS A 47 2.30 -22.73 -7.26
C LYS A 47 3.08 -22.43 -5.99
N VAL A 48 2.36 -22.22 -4.88
CA VAL A 48 3.01 -22.29 -3.57
C VAL A 48 3.04 -23.75 -3.16
N ALA A 49 4.25 -24.23 -2.86
CA ALA A 49 4.60 -25.60 -2.51
C ALA A 49 3.48 -26.33 -1.75
N SER A 50 3.09 -27.50 -2.26
CA SER A 50 2.22 -28.42 -1.53
C SER A 50 3.03 -29.01 -0.36
N PHE A 51 2.64 -28.68 0.86
CA PHE A 51 3.20 -29.26 2.07
C PHE A 51 2.27 -30.38 2.57
N PRO A 52 2.81 -31.51 3.05
CA PRO A 52 1.98 -32.50 3.71
C PRO A 52 1.30 -31.90 4.95
N GLY A 53 -0.03 -31.99 4.97
CA GLY A 53 -0.87 -31.84 6.16
C GLY A 53 -1.43 -30.45 6.41
N GLY A 54 -2.72 -30.44 6.77
CA GLY A 54 -3.39 -29.58 7.76
C GLY A 54 -3.30 -28.06 7.64
N ASP A 55 -4.38 -27.40 8.06
CA ASP A 55 -4.44 -25.95 8.18
C ASP A 55 -3.43 -25.42 9.19
N ARG A 56 -2.68 -24.39 8.80
CA ARG A 56 -1.72 -23.72 9.68
C ARG A 56 -1.49 -22.28 9.29
N ASP A 57 -1.09 -21.47 10.26
CA ASP A 57 -0.62 -20.11 10.01
C ASP A 57 0.86 -19.99 10.38
N LEU A 58 1.62 -19.19 9.65
CA LEU A 58 3.02 -18.89 9.95
C LEU A 58 3.17 -17.39 10.17
N ILE A 59 3.79 -17.01 11.28
CA ILE A 59 3.95 -15.60 11.65
C ILE A 59 5.42 -15.28 11.83
N GLY A 60 5.90 -14.34 11.01
CA GLY A 60 7.26 -13.82 11.07
C GLY A 60 7.25 -12.30 11.22
N VAL A 61 8.26 -11.79 11.91
CA VAL A 61 8.49 -10.40 12.24
C VAL A 61 9.93 -10.00 11.88
N ALA A 62 10.05 -8.81 11.32
CA ALA A 62 11.31 -8.08 11.20
C ALA A 62 11.10 -6.70 11.80
N TYR A 63 12.06 -6.18 12.55
CA TYR A 63 11.89 -4.94 13.29
C TYR A 63 13.19 -4.14 13.40
N ASN A 64 13.05 -2.84 13.64
CA ASN A 64 14.12 -1.89 13.97
C ASN A 64 13.75 -1.18 15.30
N ASN A 65 14.32 0.00 15.59
CA ASN A 65 14.08 0.68 16.86
C ASN A 65 12.72 1.44 16.94
N GLU A 66 12.00 1.55 15.82
CA GLU A 66 10.78 2.36 15.69
C GLU A 66 9.59 1.56 15.16
N GLU A 67 9.87 0.58 14.30
CA GLU A 67 8.86 -0.11 13.50
C GLU A 67 9.12 -1.62 13.40
N ALA A 68 8.04 -2.39 13.29
CA ALA A 68 8.07 -3.81 13.00
C ALA A 68 7.16 -4.17 11.82
N GLY A 69 7.71 -4.83 10.82
CA GLY A 69 6.96 -5.50 9.77
C GLY A 69 6.60 -6.92 10.21
N VAL A 70 5.31 -7.27 10.22
CA VAL A 70 4.81 -8.60 10.55
C VAL A 70 4.10 -9.20 9.34
N VAL A 71 4.39 -10.48 9.06
CA VAL A 71 3.78 -11.24 7.97
C VAL A 71 3.10 -12.47 8.52
N VAL A 72 1.87 -12.70 8.07
CA VAL A 72 1.10 -13.92 8.34
C VAL A 72 0.88 -14.66 7.03
N PHE A 73 1.43 -15.86 6.90
CA PHE A 73 1.06 -16.79 5.83
C PHE A 73 -0.04 -17.72 6.32
N GLN A 74 -1.12 -17.80 5.58
CA GLN A 74 -2.25 -18.68 5.85
C GLN A 74 -2.16 -19.87 4.93
N ILE A 75 -1.96 -21.06 5.49
CA ILE A 75 -1.90 -22.33 4.76
C ILE A 75 -3.17 -23.12 5.06
N ARG A 76 -3.90 -23.51 4.03
CA ARG A 76 -5.05 -24.41 4.14
C ARG A 76 -4.83 -25.61 3.24
N GLU A 77 -5.12 -26.80 3.76
CA GLU A 77 -4.88 -28.07 3.04
C GLU A 77 -3.45 -28.17 2.45
N GLY A 78 -2.45 -27.64 3.17
CA GLY A 78 -1.06 -27.66 2.73
C GLY A 78 -0.68 -26.66 1.61
N LYS A 79 -1.60 -25.78 1.17
CA LYS A 79 -1.37 -24.71 0.19
C LYS A 79 -1.44 -23.35 0.85
N VAL A 80 -0.58 -22.40 0.46
CA VAL A 80 -0.74 -21.01 0.89
C VAL A 80 -1.96 -20.42 0.19
N VAL A 81 -2.97 -20.05 0.97
CA VAL A 81 -4.22 -19.44 0.49
C VAL A 81 -4.25 -17.92 0.72
N GLY A 82 -3.33 -17.39 1.51
CA GLY A 82 -3.25 -15.97 1.77
C GLY A 82 -1.95 -15.55 2.44
N ASN A 83 -1.58 -14.29 2.21
CA ASN A 83 -0.55 -13.58 2.94
C ASN A 83 -1.12 -12.25 3.46
N LYS A 84 -0.83 -11.93 4.72
CA LYS A 84 -1.19 -10.63 5.30
C LYS A 84 0.06 -9.94 5.81
N HIS A 85 0.08 -8.62 5.67
CA HIS A 85 1.22 -7.77 5.95
C HIS A 85 0.77 -6.66 6.90
N PHE A 86 1.57 -6.40 7.94
CA PHE A 86 1.27 -5.39 8.94
C PHE A 86 2.53 -4.61 9.26
N LEU A 87 2.37 -3.30 9.45
CA LEU A 87 3.42 -2.43 9.99
C LEU A 87 2.96 -1.94 11.36
N LEU A 88 3.78 -2.18 12.38
CA LEU A 88 3.53 -1.79 13.76
C LEU A 88 4.54 -0.73 14.16
N LYS A 89 4.10 0.26 14.95
CA LYS A 89 5.00 1.12 15.70
C LYS A 89 5.38 0.43 16.99
N ILE A 90 6.66 0.45 17.34
CA ILE A 90 7.22 -0.23 18.51
C ILE A 90 8.12 0.73 19.30
N GLY A 91 8.32 0.44 20.57
CA GLY A 91 9.31 1.13 21.41
C GLY A 91 10.73 0.60 21.16
N GLN A 92 11.74 1.37 21.56
CA GLN A 92 13.15 0.99 21.36
C GLN A 92 13.54 -0.29 22.12
N GLU A 93 12.84 -0.60 23.20
CA GLU A 93 13.11 -1.79 24.04
C GLU A 93 12.33 -3.03 23.61
N ASP A 94 11.38 -2.88 22.66
CA ASP A 94 10.54 -4.00 22.22
C ASP A 94 11.38 -5.01 21.44
N LYS A 95 11.42 -6.25 21.95
CA LYS A 95 12.11 -7.36 21.30
C LYS A 95 11.14 -8.17 20.46
N GLY A 96 11.67 -8.96 19.52
CA GLY A 96 10.87 -9.79 18.63
C GLY A 96 9.84 -10.68 19.34
N LYS A 97 10.16 -11.17 20.54
CA LYS A 97 9.23 -11.92 21.40
C LYS A 97 8.03 -11.07 21.86
N ASP A 98 8.26 -9.86 22.32
CA ASP A 98 7.22 -8.98 22.86
C ASP A 98 6.31 -8.48 21.74
N ILE A 99 6.91 -8.07 20.63
CA ILE A 99 6.21 -7.67 19.41
C ILE A 99 5.31 -8.80 18.90
N LEU A 100 5.86 -10.02 18.82
CA LEU A 100 5.10 -11.18 18.35
C LEU A 100 3.99 -11.57 19.33
N THR A 101 4.24 -11.49 20.64
CA THR A 101 3.23 -11.75 21.68
C THR A 101 2.05 -10.80 21.55
N PHE A 102 2.33 -9.49 21.47
CA PHE A 102 1.31 -8.46 21.29
C PHE A 102 0.54 -8.68 19.99
N PHE A 103 1.24 -8.88 18.88
CA PHE A 103 0.63 -9.08 17.58
C PHE A 103 -0.29 -10.30 17.55
N VAL A 104 0.14 -11.45 18.10
CA VAL A 104 -0.66 -12.68 18.14
C VAL A 104 -1.97 -12.44 18.90
N LYS A 105 -1.91 -11.81 20.08
CA LYS A 105 -3.11 -11.48 20.88
C LYS A 105 -4.07 -10.56 20.09
N GLN A 106 -3.53 -9.51 19.45
CA GLN A 106 -4.34 -8.55 18.67
C GLN A 106 -4.93 -9.14 17.39
N TYR A 107 -4.13 -9.87 16.61
CA TYR A 107 -4.54 -10.45 15.33
C TYR A 107 -5.64 -11.49 15.53
N TYR A 108 -5.39 -12.44 16.42
CA TYR A 108 -6.37 -13.50 16.68
C TYR A 108 -7.57 -13.01 17.49
N GLY A 109 -7.48 -11.87 18.19
CA GLY A 109 -8.63 -11.21 18.79
C GLY A 109 -9.67 -10.76 17.76
N LYS A 110 -9.27 -10.52 16.51
CA LYS A 110 -10.14 -10.00 15.45
C LYS A 110 -10.56 -11.04 14.41
N VAL A 111 -9.74 -12.06 14.17
CA VAL A 111 -10.07 -13.09 13.18
C VAL A 111 -11.02 -14.15 13.78
N SER A 112 -11.89 -14.69 12.92
CA SER A 112 -12.86 -15.72 13.29
C SER A 112 -12.28 -17.14 13.25
N PHE A 113 -11.27 -17.37 12.42
CA PHE A 113 -10.68 -18.69 12.22
C PHE A 113 -9.30 -18.80 12.88
N ILE A 114 -9.08 -19.88 13.64
CA ILE A 114 -7.81 -20.25 14.26
C ILE A 114 -7.43 -21.67 13.81
N PRO A 115 -6.30 -21.85 13.11
CA PRO A 115 -5.88 -23.17 12.64
C PRO A 115 -5.45 -24.10 13.79
N PRO A 116 -5.38 -25.43 13.58
CA PRO A 116 -4.84 -26.38 14.56
C PRO A 116 -3.33 -26.23 14.82
N GLU A 117 -2.58 -25.56 13.95
CA GLU A 117 -1.16 -25.26 14.16
C GLU A 117 -0.84 -23.80 13.79
N VAL A 118 -0.09 -23.10 14.65
CA VAL A 118 0.51 -21.81 14.32
C VAL A 118 2.01 -21.90 14.54
N LEU A 119 2.78 -21.61 13.50
CA LEU A 119 4.22 -21.54 13.55
C LEU A 119 4.66 -20.10 13.82
N LEU A 120 5.50 -19.93 14.81
CA LEU A 120 5.95 -18.62 15.31
C LEU A 120 7.46 -18.49 15.11
N GLN A 121 7.93 -17.31 14.75
CA GLN A 121 9.37 -17.04 14.66
C GLN A 121 10.06 -17.06 16.02
N TYR A 122 9.37 -16.57 17.05
CA TYR A 122 9.86 -16.53 18.43
C TYR A 122 8.84 -17.20 19.35
N GLU A 123 9.29 -17.65 20.51
CA GLU A 123 8.37 -17.99 21.60
C GLU A 123 7.64 -16.72 22.05
N ILE A 124 6.39 -16.89 22.48
CA ILE A 124 5.55 -15.79 23.00
C ILE A 124 5.40 -15.90 24.50
N THR A 125 5.23 -14.75 25.16
CA THR A 125 4.92 -14.71 26.60
C THR A 125 3.52 -15.27 26.85
N ASP A 126 3.34 -15.94 28.00
CA ASP A 126 2.09 -16.61 28.40
C ASP A 126 1.56 -17.62 27.37
N GLN A 127 2.45 -18.35 26.69
CA GLN A 127 2.07 -19.30 25.65
C GLN A 127 0.99 -20.30 26.13
N ALA A 128 0.99 -20.69 27.41
CA ALA A 128 -0.03 -21.55 28.00
C ALA A 128 -1.43 -20.89 28.00
N ALA A 129 -1.52 -19.62 28.40
CA ALA A 129 -2.78 -18.88 28.40
C ALA A 129 -3.29 -18.65 26.96
N VAL A 130 -2.40 -18.29 26.04
CA VAL A 130 -2.74 -18.12 24.62
C VAL A 130 -3.21 -19.44 24.00
N LYS A 131 -2.56 -20.57 24.32
CA LYS A 131 -3.00 -21.90 23.88
C LYS A 131 -4.40 -22.25 24.38
N ARG A 132 -4.72 -21.97 25.65
CA ARG A 132 -6.05 -22.21 26.23
C ARG A 132 -7.11 -21.37 25.52
N TRP A 133 -6.89 -20.07 25.42
CA TRP A 133 -7.78 -19.14 24.73
C TRP A 133 -8.05 -19.55 23.27
N PHE A 134 -7.00 -19.95 22.54
CA PHE A 134 -7.16 -20.46 21.18
C PHE A 134 -7.90 -21.79 21.11
N SER A 135 -7.65 -22.69 22.05
CA SER A 135 -8.30 -23.99 22.08
C SER A 135 -9.80 -23.87 22.34
N GLU A 136 -10.20 -22.96 23.24
CA GLU A 136 -11.60 -22.63 23.52
C GLU A 136 -12.26 -22.03 22.27
N ARG A 137 -11.65 -21.03 21.64
CA ARG A 137 -12.23 -20.35 20.47
C ARG A 137 -12.31 -21.21 19.21
N ARG A 138 -11.43 -22.20 19.05
CA ARG A 138 -11.49 -23.14 17.91
C ARG A 138 -12.24 -24.44 18.21
N GLU A 139 -12.68 -24.61 19.46
CA GLU A 139 -13.27 -25.85 19.97
C GLU A 139 -12.40 -27.10 19.72
N GLY A 140 -11.10 -26.99 19.97
CA GLY A 140 -10.18 -28.09 19.71
C GLY A 140 -8.72 -27.79 20.03
N LYS A 141 -7.88 -28.82 20.05
CA LYS A 141 -6.45 -28.67 20.37
C LYS A 141 -5.75 -27.77 19.35
N ILE A 142 -4.84 -26.91 19.83
CA ILE A 142 -3.92 -26.15 19.01
C ILE A 142 -2.47 -26.42 19.38
N LYS A 143 -1.61 -26.43 18.36
CA LYS A 143 -0.17 -26.41 18.52
C LYS A 143 0.39 -25.02 18.19
N LEU A 144 1.10 -24.42 19.14
CA LEU A 144 1.96 -23.26 18.89
C LEU A 144 3.40 -23.75 18.91
N ASP A 145 4.14 -23.57 17.81
CA ASP A 145 5.46 -24.18 17.59
C ASP A 145 6.45 -23.15 17.03
N VAL A 146 7.71 -23.23 17.45
CA VAL A 146 8.81 -22.43 16.91
C VAL A 146 9.72 -23.38 16.13
N PRO A 147 9.65 -23.41 14.80
CA PRO A 147 10.34 -24.43 14.02
C PRO A 147 11.86 -24.28 14.14
N GLN A 148 12.54 -25.35 14.55
CA GLN A 148 14.00 -25.37 14.72
C GLN A 148 14.76 -26.05 13.57
N ARG A 149 14.14 -27.04 12.89
CA ARG A 149 14.76 -27.79 11.77
C ARG A 149 13.75 -28.20 10.69
N GLY A 150 14.25 -28.59 9.52
CA GLY A 150 13.46 -29.21 8.45
C GLY A 150 12.67 -28.23 7.56
N LYS A 151 11.64 -28.74 6.86
CA LYS A 151 10.85 -27.97 5.87
C LYS A 151 10.13 -26.75 6.46
N LYS A 152 9.72 -26.82 7.74
CA LYS A 152 9.05 -25.71 8.45
C LYS A 152 9.96 -24.49 8.64
N VAL A 153 11.27 -24.70 8.84
CA VAL A 153 12.25 -23.60 8.94
C VAL A 153 12.40 -22.87 7.60
N LYS A 154 12.48 -23.61 6.49
CA LYS A 154 12.56 -22.99 5.14
C LYS A 154 11.34 -22.10 4.86
N LEU A 155 10.16 -22.54 5.28
CA LEU A 155 8.95 -21.74 5.21
C LEU A 155 9.02 -20.50 6.11
N MET A 156 9.44 -20.66 7.36
CA MET A 156 9.60 -19.53 8.28
C MET A 156 10.60 -18.50 7.74
N GLN A 157 11.70 -18.94 7.13
CA GLN A 157 12.67 -18.05 6.47
C GLN A 157 12.05 -17.22 5.34
N LEU A 158 11.12 -17.79 4.56
CA LEU A 158 10.39 -17.05 3.53
C LEU A 158 9.50 -15.96 4.14
N VAL A 159 8.78 -16.29 5.22
CA VAL A 159 7.94 -15.33 5.96
C VAL A 159 8.79 -14.20 6.55
N ILE A 160 9.93 -14.52 7.16
CA ILE A 160 10.89 -13.54 7.70
C ILE A 160 11.47 -12.65 6.60
N LYS A 161 11.83 -13.23 5.44
CA LYS A 161 12.32 -12.46 4.30
C LYS A 161 11.27 -11.45 3.84
N ASN A 162 10.00 -11.86 3.77
CA ASN A 162 8.90 -10.95 3.43
C ASN A 162 8.69 -9.86 4.48
N ALA A 163 8.82 -10.21 5.77
CA ALA A 163 8.75 -9.23 6.87
C ALA A 163 9.84 -8.16 6.74
N ARG A 164 11.07 -8.55 6.38
CA ARG A 164 12.16 -7.61 6.12
C ARG A 164 11.89 -6.72 4.90
N LEU A 165 11.31 -7.28 3.83
CA LEU A 165 10.98 -6.50 2.64
C LEU A 165 9.95 -5.40 2.96
N ILE A 166 8.93 -5.70 3.76
CA ILE A 166 7.93 -4.70 4.19
C ILE A 166 8.59 -3.59 5.02
N LEU A 167 9.44 -3.97 5.98
CA LEU A 167 10.18 -3.01 6.81
C LEU A 167 11.12 -2.12 5.96
N GLN A 168 11.61 -2.64 4.82
CA GLN A 168 12.47 -1.90 3.89
C GLN A 168 11.68 -1.07 2.85
N GLN A 169 10.48 -1.50 2.46
CA GLN A 169 9.70 -0.89 1.36
C GLN A 169 8.98 0.40 1.77
N GLU A 170 8.58 0.55 3.04
CA GLU A 170 7.81 1.70 3.52
C GLU A 170 8.65 2.96 3.85
N LYS A 171 9.98 2.87 3.98
CA LYS A 171 10.82 4.03 4.34
C LYS A 171 11.15 5.01 3.19
N GLY A 172 10.72 4.77 1.93
CA GLY A 172 10.89 5.78 0.87
C GLY A 172 10.59 5.45 -0.60
N ARG A 173 10.17 4.22 -0.96
CA ARG A 173 10.04 3.84 -2.39
C ARG A 173 8.70 4.21 -3.05
N GLU A 174 7.54 3.96 -2.44
CA GLU A 174 6.25 4.20 -3.11
C GLU A 174 5.98 5.68 -3.44
N LYS A 175 6.33 6.60 -2.55
CA LYS A 175 6.10 8.04 -2.78
C LYS A 175 7.06 8.62 -3.81
N ASN A 176 8.32 8.20 -3.81
CA ASN A 176 9.29 8.66 -4.79
C ASN A 176 8.97 8.11 -6.19
N GLU A 177 8.56 6.84 -6.28
CA GLU A 177 8.08 6.26 -7.54
C GLU A 177 6.79 6.95 -8.03
N ALA A 178 5.83 7.24 -7.15
CA ALA A 178 4.63 7.99 -7.52
C ALA A 178 4.95 9.43 -8.00
N LEU A 179 5.90 10.11 -7.36
CA LEU A 179 6.35 11.44 -7.80
C LEU A 179 7.09 11.39 -9.15
N LEU A 180 7.87 10.34 -9.41
CA LEU A 180 8.53 10.11 -10.70
C LEU A 180 7.52 9.74 -11.79
N GLN A 181 6.50 8.94 -11.47
CA GLN A 181 5.38 8.67 -12.38
C GLN A 181 4.59 9.94 -12.68
N LEU A 182 4.32 10.78 -11.67
CA LEU A 182 3.65 12.06 -11.84
C LEU A 182 4.47 13.02 -12.71
N LYS A 183 5.79 13.07 -12.50
CA LYS A 183 6.72 13.79 -13.37
C LYS A 183 6.55 13.36 -14.82
N ASN A 184 6.61 12.05 -15.09
CA ASN A 184 6.53 11.52 -16.45
C ASN A 184 5.14 11.71 -17.06
N TYR A 185 4.07 11.56 -16.28
CA TYR A 185 2.69 11.70 -16.74
C TYR A 185 2.35 13.15 -17.11
N LEU A 186 2.89 14.12 -16.36
CA LEU A 186 2.67 15.56 -16.59
C LEU A 186 3.81 16.24 -17.37
N ASP A 187 4.80 15.48 -17.84
CA ASP A 187 6.01 15.95 -18.53
C ASP A 187 6.73 17.10 -17.79
N LEU A 188 6.88 16.96 -16.47
CA LEU A 188 7.57 17.96 -15.65
C LEU A 188 9.09 17.87 -15.83
N LYS A 189 9.76 19.02 -15.86
CA LYS A 189 11.24 19.09 -15.98
C LYS A 189 11.95 18.33 -14.85
N GLU A 190 11.43 18.46 -13.62
CA GLU A 190 12.01 17.90 -12.41
C GLU A 190 10.97 17.14 -11.59
N LYS A 191 11.44 16.27 -10.67
CA LYS A 191 10.56 15.55 -9.76
C LYS A 191 9.81 16.56 -8.87
N PRO A 192 8.48 16.50 -8.75
CA PRO A 192 7.71 17.46 -7.98
C PRO A 192 7.85 17.24 -6.47
N SER A 193 9.01 17.58 -5.90
CA SER A 193 9.33 17.40 -4.47
C SER A 193 8.58 18.35 -3.53
N LEU A 194 7.99 19.43 -4.05
CA LEU A 194 7.23 20.43 -3.32
C LEU A 194 5.96 20.70 -4.13
N ILE A 195 4.81 20.32 -3.58
CA ILE A 195 3.51 20.42 -4.23
C ILE A 195 2.60 21.26 -3.35
N GLU A 196 1.92 22.24 -3.93
CA GLU A 196 0.88 23.01 -3.25
C GLU A 196 -0.48 22.73 -3.88
N GLY A 197 -1.50 22.49 -3.05
CA GLY A 197 -2.88 22.29 -3.47
C GLY A 197 -3.77 23.43 -2.99
N PHE A 198 -4.64 23.93 -3.86
CA PHE A 198 -5.56 25.03 -3.59
C PHE A 198 -7.01 24.55 -3.67
N ASP A 199 -7.79 24.95 -2.67
CA ASP A 199 -9.24 24.75 -2.62
C ASP A 199 -9.93 26.05 -2.19
N VAL A 200 -11.12 26.32 -2.71
CA VAL A 200 -11.98 27.43 -2.29
C VAL A 200 -13.33 26.89 -1.87
N SER A 201 -13.71 27.21 -0.64
CA SER A 201 -14.99 26.86 -0.07
C SER A 201 -15.88 28.10 0.03
N ASN A 202 -17.09 28.00 -0.51
CA ASN A 202 -18.10 29.04 -0.43
C ASN A 202 -19.34 28.52 0.32
N ILE A 203 -19.52 28.96 1.55
CA ILE A 203 -20.69 28.60 2.36
C ILE A 203 -21.70 29.74 2.23
N LYS A 204 -22.90 29.46 1.69
CA LYS A 204 -24.00 30.43 1.58
C LYS A 204 -24.20 31.14 2.94
N GLY A 205 -23.85 32.43 3.00
CA GLY A 205 -24.01 33.27 4.20
C GLY A 205 -22.78 33.43 5.11
N LYS A 206 -21.62 32.84 4.81
CA LYS A 206 -20.34 33.10 5.51
C LYS A 206 -19.28 33.66 4.56
N GLU A 207 -18.27 34.35 5.09
CA GLU A 207 -17.13 34.85 4.31
C GLU A 207 -16.48 33.71 3.51
N ALA A 208 -16.29 33.90 2.20
CA ALA A 208 -15.62 32.92 1.36
C ALA A 208 -14.15 32.74 1.78
N THR A 209 -13.67 31.50 1.75
CA THR A 209 -12.30 31.17 2.20
C THR A 209 -11.59 30.26 1.21
N GLY A 210 -10.34 30.59 0.91
CA GLY A 210 -9.40 29.71 0.24
C GLY A 210 -8.46 29.01 1.21
N SER A 211 -8.00 27.82 0.86
CA SER A 211 -7.02 27.07 1.63
C SER A 211 -5.88 26.56 0.75
N VAL A 212 -4.69 26.47 1.34
CA VAL A 212 -3.49 25.91 0.72
C VAL A 212 -3.01 24.75 1.57
N VAL A 213 -2.87 23.60 0.94
CA VAL A 213 -2.21 22.42 1.50
C VAL A 213 -0.84 22.26 0.85
N VAL A 214 0.14 21.79 1.62
CA VAL A 214 1.53 21.68 1.16
C VAL A 214 1.99 20.24 1.35
N PHE A 215 2.62 19.68 0.32
CA PHE A 215 3.29 18.38 0.37
C PHE A 215 4.77 18.54 0.04
N ARG A 216 5.63 17.92 0.85
CA ARG A 216 7.07 17.83 0.62
C ARG A 216 7.49 16.37 0.56
N GLU A 217 8.17 15.97 -0.52
CA GLU A 217 8.57 14.57 -0.80
C GLU A 217 7.40 13.57 -0.63
N GLY A 218 6.22 13.95 -1.12
CA GLY A 218 5.00 13.11 -1.05
C GLY A 218 4.41 12.98 0.37
N LYS A 219 4.86 13.79 1.33
CA LYS A 219 4.32 13.85 2.70
C LYS A 219 3.64 15.19 2.96
N ALA A 220 2.47 15.16 3.59
CA ALA A 220 1.75 16.36 3.96
C ALA A 220 2.52 17.17 5.02
N GLU A 221 2.81 18.44 4.72
CA GLU A 221 3.53 19.38 5.58
C GLU A 221 2.50 20.31 6.27
N LYS A 222 1.79 19.77 7.28
CA LYS A 222 0.67 20.47 7.94
C LYS A 222 1.03 21.83 8.54
N SER A 223 2.26 22.00 9.01
CA SER A 223 2.77 23.28 9.53
C SER A 223 2.78 24.39 8.49
N SER A 224 2.84 24.03 7.21
CA SER A 224 2.86 24.96 6.07
C SER A 224 1.47 25.27 5.51
N TYR A 225 0.41 24.68 6.06
CA TYR A 225 -0.96 24.93 5.59
C TYR A 225 -1.38 26.36 5.90
N ARG A 226 -2.11 26.99 4.98
CA ARG A 226 -2.59 28.37 5.15
C ARG A 226 -4.05 28.50 4.74
N ARG A 227 -4.76 29.41 5.41
CA ARG A 227 -6.14 29.79 5.07
C ARG A 227 -6.17 31.27 4.73
N PHE A 228 -6.94 31.61 3.71
CA PHE A 228 -7.08 32.95 3.18
C PHE A 228 -8.55 33.34 3.20
N LYS A 229 -8.87 34.43 3.89
CA LYS A 229 -10.15 35.12 3.68
C LYS A 229 -10.11 35.81 2.32
N ILE A 230 -11.13 35.57 1.50
CA ILE A 230 -11.34 36.26 0.22
C ILE A 230 -11.75 37.70 0.50
N LYS A 231 -11.10 38.67 -0.15
CA LYS A 231 -11.33 40.10 0.14
C LYS A 231 -11.87 40.89 -1.05
N THR A 232 -11.48 40.52 -2.27
CA THR A 232 -11.68 41.36 -3.46
C THR A 232 -12.76 40.86 -4.40
N VAL A 233 -13.25 39.64 -4.19
CA VAL A 233 -14.27 39.02 -5.05
C VAL A 233 -15.65 39.21 -4.46
N LYS A 234 -16.57 39.79 -5.24
CA LYS A 234 -17.99 39.94 -4.90
C LYS A 234 -18.80 38.82 -5.55
N GLY A 235 -19.69 38.19 -4.79
CA GLY A 235 -20.55 37.09 -5.27
C GLY A 235 -19.85 35.72 -5.32
N ILE A 236 -20.53 34.72 -5.87
CA ILE A 236 -20.02 33.35 -6.03
C ILE A 236 -19.24 33.28 -7.34
N ASN A 237 -17.92 33.48 -7.26
CA ASN A 237 -17.02 33.33 -8.40
C ASN A 237 -15.73 32.64 -7.96
N ASP A 238 -15.76 31.31 -7.96
CA ASP A 238 -14.69 30.48 -7.43
C ASP A 238 -13.36 30.68 -8.20
N PHE A 239 -13.43 31.04 -9.50
CA PHE A 239 -12.25 31.36 -10.31
C PHE A 239 -11.53 32.61 -9.83
N ALA A 240 -12.28 33.70 -9.64
CA ALA A 240 -11.72 34.94 -9.13
C ALA A 240 -11.17 34.76 -7.70
N MET A 241 -11.83 33.91 -6.90
CA MET A 241 -11.38 33.60 -5.54
C MET A 241 -10.07 32.80 -5.54
N LEU A 242 -9.96 31.77 -6.39
CA LEU A 242 -8.72 31.00 -6.56
C LEU A 242 -7.57 31.88 -7.03
N SER A 243 -7.82 32.72 -8.04
CA SER A 243 -6.82 33.68 -8.56
C SER A 243 -6.33 34.65 -7.48
N GLU A 244 -7.22 35.18 -6.63
CA GLU A 244 -6.83 36.04 -5.50
C GLU A 244 -5.90 35.30 -4.53
N VAL A 245 -6.23 34.05 -4.17
CA VAL A 245 -5.48 33.24 -3.20
C VAL A 245 -4.10 32.87 -3.74
N VAL A 246 -4.05 32.37 -4.97
CA VAL A 246 -2.81 32.00 -5.69
C VAL A 246 -1.88 33.21 -5.79
N LYS A 247 -2.40 34.35 -6.25
CA LYS A 247 -1.61 35.59 -6.39
C LYS A 247 -1.05 36.04 -5.06
N ARG A 248 -1.87 36.08 -4.00
CA ARG A 248 -1.44 36.50 -2.66
C ARG A 248 -0.41 35.54 -2.06
N ARG A 249 -0.55 34.23 -2.28
CA ARG A 249 0.41 33.21 -1.82
C ARG A 249 1.77 33.41 -2.47
N TYR A 250 1.84 33.51 -3.80
CA TYR A 250 3.11 33.59 -4.52
C TYR A 250 3.76 34.96 -4.46
N GLN A 251 3.00 36.06 -4.43
CA GLN A 251 3.56 37.39 -4.15
C GLN A 251 4.28 37.43 -2.81
N ARG A 252 3.71 36.80 -1.78
CA ARG A 252 4.34 36.70 -0.47
C ARG A 252 5.59 35.82 -0.50
N LEU A 253 5.53 34.64 -1.12
CA LEU A 253 6.69 33.74 -1.23
C LEU A 253 7.86 34.41 -1.96
N LEU A 254 7.60 35.11 -3.06
CA LEU A 254 8.61 35.87 -3.78
C LEU A 254 9.21 37.00 -2.93
N LYS A 255 8.36 37.76 -2.22
CA LYS A 255 8.82 38.84 -1.33
C LYS A 255 9.67 38.32 -0.17
N GLU A 256 9.32 37.15 0.38
CA GLU A 256 10.03 36.49 1.48
C GLU A 256 11.19 35.60 1.00
N SER A 257 11.50 35.58 -0.30
CA SER A 257 12.55 34.74 -0.91
C SER A 257 12.44 33.25 -0.55
N HIS A 258 11.21 32.76 -0.42
CA HIS A 258 10.92 31.35 -0.21
C HIS A 258 10.82 30.59 -1.54
N PRO A 259 11.14 29.27 -1.55
CA PRO A 259 11.06 28.47 -2.76
C PRO A 259 9.62 28.37 -3.28
N LEU A 260 9.48 28.42 -4.60
CA LEU A 260 8.22 28.14 -5.29
C LEU A 260 7.98 26.62 -5.38
N PRO A 261 6.72 26.17 -5.45
CA PRO A 261 6.42 24.77 -5.64
C PRO A 261 6.80 24.29 -7.05
N HIS A 262 7.11 23.01 -7.15
CA HIS A 262 7.40 22.33 -8.41
C HIS A 262 6.12 21.90 -9.15
N LEU A 263 5.00 21.80 -8.43
CA LEU A 263 3.67 21.50 -8.97
C LEU A 263 2.59 22.20 -8.15
N ILE A 264 1.61 22.77 -8.84
CA ILE A 264 0.44 23.39 -8.26
C ILE A 264 -0.78 22.56 -8.66
N LEU A 265 -1.59 22.19 -7.68
CA LEU A 265 -2.86 21.50 -7.87
C LEU A 265 -3.99 22.46 -7.51
N ILE A 266 -5.00 22.55 -8.38
CA ILE A 266 -6.19 23.36 -8.16
C ILE A 266 -7.38 22.41 -8.16
N ASP A 267 -8.18 22.42 -7.09
CA ASP A 267 -9.40 21.63 -7.01
C ASP A 267 -10.47 22.28 -7.90
N GLY A 268 -10.57 21.79 -9.15
CA GLY A 268 -11.39 22.42 -10.18
C GLY A 268 -11.33 21.76 -11.57
N GLY A 269 -12.33 22.05 -12.41
CA GLY A 269 -12.40 21.66 -13.82
C GLY A 269 -11.58 22.57 -14.75
N LYS A 270 -11.69 22.36 -16.07
CA LYS A 270 -10.90 23.07 -17.10
C LYS A 270 -10.95 24.60 -16.98
N GLY A 271 -12.08 25.18 -16.56
CA GLY A 271 -12.21 26.64 -16.36
C GLY A 271 -11.39 27.19 -15.18
N GLN A 272 -11.10 26.34 -14.16
CA GLN A 272 -10.25 26.71 -13.02
C GLN A 272 -8.78 26.79 -13.45
N LEU A 273 -8.35 25.86 -14.30
CA LEU A 273 -6.98 25.80 -14.81
C LEU A 273 -6.62 26.96 -15.75
N SER A 274 -7.56 27.47 -16.54
CA SER A 274 -7.31 28.56 -17.49
C SER A 274 -7.31 29.97 -16.87
N SER A 275 -7.69 30.09 -15.60
CA SER A 275 -7.93 31.39 -14.92
C SER A 275 -6.89 31.72 -13.85
N CYS A 276 -5.95 30.81 -13.58
CA CYS A 276 -4.90 30.92 -12.57
C CYS A 276 -3.55 31.22 -13.18
#